data_AF-A0A8J3XC95-F1
#
_entry.id   AF-A0A8J3XC95-F1
#
_cell.length_a   1.000
_cell.length_b   1.000
_cell.length_c   1.000
_cell.angle_alpha   90.00
_cell.angle_beta   90.00
_cell.angle_gamma   90.00
#
_symmetry.space_group_name_H-M   'P 1'
#
loop_
_entity.id
_entity.type
_entity.pdbx_description
1 polymer ?
#
loop_
_entity_poly.entity_id
_entity_poly.type
_entity_poly.pdbx_seq_one_letter_code
_entity_poly.pdbx_strand_id
1 'polypeptide(L)'
;MIYRVGVVSAVLDAHGRCLLTISDGAVERIDPALTDEEIKNRFELNRLTRMPKIDFCAGLLLDGPLEGTLTYAINELGDRSTHYLPRTPSDASPRTPPGPGLVYEVVKLRSTGRPAELRYVIESNPRR
;
A
#
# COMPACT_ATOMS: atom_id res chain seq x y z
N MET A 1 -31.14 -12.20 6.85
CA MET A 1 -30.08 -12.62 5.92
C MET A 1 -28.84 -11.83 6.28
N ILE A 2 -27.75 -12.47 6.71
CA ILE A 2 -26.52 -11.76 7.10
C ILE A 2 -25.77 -11.43 5.80
N TYR A 3 -25.43 -10.16 5.60
CA TYR A 3 -24.68 -9.73 4.42
C TYR A 3 -23.20 -10.08 4.59
N ARG A 4 -22.70 -11.06 3.83
CA ARG A 4 -21.32 -11.55 3.90
C ARG A 4 -20.50 -11.04 2.73
N VAL A 5 -19.34 -10.45 3.03
CA VAL A 5 -18.39 -9.92 2.06
C VAL A 5 -17.07 -10.65 2.19
N GLY A 6 -16.54 -11.15 1.08
CA GLY A 6 -15.20 -11.73 0.99
C GLY A 6 -14.20 -10.78 0.31
N VAL A 7 -12.96 -10.80 0.78
CA VAL A 7 -11.82 -10.15 0.12
C VAL A 7 -10.74 -11.18 -0.17
N VAL A 8 -10.35 -11.30 -1.44
CA VAL A 8 -9.29 -12.21 -1.89
C VAL A 8 -7.98 -11.44 -2.00
N SER A 9 -6.92 -11.95 -1.38
CA SER A 9 -5.58 -11.36 -1.50
C SER A 9 -4.98 -11.56 -2.90
N ALA A 10 -4.28 -10.54 -3.39
CA ALA A 10 -3.45 -10.66 -4.59
C ALA A 10 -2.15 -11.47 -4.37
N VAL A 11 -1.73 -11.63 -3.11
CA VAL A 11 -0.50 -12.35 -2.74
C VAL A 11 -0.83 -13.83 -2.56
N LEU A 12 0.03 -14.68 -3.15
CA LEU A 12 -0.02 -16.13 -2.99
C LEU A 12 0.85 -16.58 -1.81
N ASP A 13 0.39 -17.59 -1.08
CA ASP A 13 1.20 -18.28 -0.08
C ASP A 13 2.26 -19.18 -0.73
N ALA A 14 3.08 -19.85 0.11
CA ALA A 14 4.12 -20.77 -0.35
C ALA A 14 3.60 -21.97 -1.15
N HIS A 15 2.29 -22.23 -1.13
CA HIS A 15 1.62 -23.28 -1.88
C HIS A 15 0.86 -22.76 -3.09
N GLY A 16 1.03 -21.48 -3.45
CA GLY A 16 0.36 -20.88 -4.60
C GLY A 16 -1.12 -20.57 -4.36
N ARG A 17 -1.57 -20.45 -3.10
CA ARG A 17 -2.98 -20.16 -2.76
C ARG A 17 -3.19 -18.71 -2.37
N CYS A 18 -4.36 -18.16 -2.70
CA CYS A 18 -4.81 -16.87 -2.20
C CYS A 18 -5.42 -17.00 -0.80
N LEU A 19 -5.32 -15.94 0.00
CA LEU A 19 -6.06 -15.79 1.25
C LEU A 19 -7.43 -15.15 0.96
N LEU A 20 -8.50 -15.73 1.48
CA LEU A 20 -9.84 -15.16 1.50
C LEU A 20 -10.17 -14.75 2.94
N THR A 21 -10.45 -13.47 3.17
CA THR A 21 -10.95 -12.96 4.45
C THR A 21 -12.42 -12.63 4.30
N ILE A 22 -13.26 -13.15 5.19
CA ILE A 22 -14.72 -12.96 5.18
C ILE A 22 -15.11 -12.00 6.30
N SER A 23 -16.15 -11.20 6.08
CA SER A 23 -16.62 -10.15 7.01
C SER A 23 -17.09 -10.66 8.37
N ASP A 24 -17.29 -11.97 8.53
CA ASP A 24 -17.60 -12.63 9.80
C ASP A 24 -16.34 -13.04 10.59
N GLY A 25 -15.14 -12.73 10.06
CA GLY A 25 -13.85 -13.05 10.65
C GLY A 25 -13.25 -14.37 10.17
N ALA A 26 -13.95 -15.17 9.35
CA ALA A 26 -13.38 -16.38 8.78
C ALA A 26 -12.25 -16.07 7.78
N VAL A 27 -11.23 -16.93 7.77
CA VAL A 27 -10.06 -16.80 6.89
C VAL A 27 -9.76 -18.14 6.25
N GLU A 28 -9.75 -18.19 4.93
CA GLU A 28 -9.62 -19.41 4.13
C GLU A 28 -8.47 -19.28 3.13
N ARG A 29 -7.90 -20.42 2.72
CA ARG A 29 -6.90 -20.48 1.65
C ARG A 29 -7.51 -21.15 0.43
N ILE A 30 -7.59 -20.42 -0.67
CA ILE A 30 -8.31 -20.85 -1.87
C ILE A 30 -7.37 -20.91 -3.08
N ASP A 31 -7.75 -21.76 -4.03
CA ASP A 31 -7.07 -21.82 -5.32
C ASP A 31 -7.32 -20.51 -6.09
N PRO A 32 -6.28 -19.80 -6.55
CA PRO A 32 -6.43 -18.57 -7.33
C PRO A 32 -7.20 -18.76 -8.64
N ALA A 33 -7.28 -19.99 -9.17
CA ALA A 33 -7.99 -20.33 -10.40
C ALA A 33 -9.53 -20.35 -10.23
N LEU A 34 -10.04 -20.37 -8.99
CA LEU A 34 -11.49 -20.30 -8.76
C LEU A 34 -12.06 -18.98 -9.27
N THR A 35 -13.18 -19.08 -9.96
CA THR A 35 -13.97 -17.93 -10.38
C THR A 35 -14.67 -17.28 -9.19
N ASP A 36 -15.03 -16.01 -9.35
CA ASP A 36 -15.71 -15.27 -8.29
C ASP A 36 -17.06 -15.90 -7.91
N GLU A 37 -17.79 -16.47 -8.88
CA GLU A 37 -19.06 -17.14 -8.62
C GLU A 37 -18.88 -18.46 -7.86
N GLU A 38 -17.84 -19.25 -8.17
CA GLU A 38 -17.53 -20.47 -7.40
C GLU A 38 -17.19 -20.14 -5.95
N ILE A 39 -16.40 -19.08 -5.72
CA ILE A 39 -16.05 -18.62 -4.37
C ILE A 39 -17.30 -18.13 -3.64
N LYS A 40 -18.12 -17.28 -4.29
CA LYS A 40 -19.35 -16.77 -3.70
C LYS A 40 -20.31 -17.88 -3.32
N ASN A 41 -20.51 -18.87 -4.19
CA ASN A 41 -21.39 -20.00 -3.93
C ASN A 41 -20.83 -20.91 -2.83
N ARG A 42 -19.53 -21.21 -2.85
CA ARG A 42 -18.88 -22.09 -1.86
C ARG A 42 -18.92 -21.51 -0.44
N PHE A 43 -18.76 -20.19 -0.31
CA PHE A 43 -18.68 -19.51 0.99
C PHE A 43 -19.92 -18.68 1.31
N GLU A 44 -21.01 -18.83 0.54
CA GLU A 44 -22.28 -18.13 0.71
C GLU A 44 -22.12 -16.60 0.83
N LEU A 45 -21.31 -16.02 -0.06
CA LEU A 45 -21.00 -14.59 -0.04
C LEU A 45 -21.99 -13.79 -0.88
N ASN A 46 -22.45 -12.65 -0.35
CA ASN A 46 -23.24 -11.69 -1.11
C ASN A 46 -22.36 -10.86 -2.05
N ARG A 47 -21.09 -10.62 -1.67
CA ARG A 47 -20.13 -9.85 -2.45
C ARG A 47 -18.72 -10.42 -2.29
N LEU A 48 -17.97 -10.38 -3.37
CA LEU A 48 -16.54 -10.70 -3.39
C LEU A 48 -15.79 -9.53 -4.01
N THR A 49 -14.64 -9.18 -3.44
CA THR A 49 -13.71 -8.21 -3.99
C THR A 49 -12.33 -8.84 -4.07
N ARG A 50 -11.60 -8.62 -5.17
CA ARG A 50 -10.18 -8.99 -5.27
C ARG A 50 -9.31 -7.80 -4.94
N MET A 51 -8.37 -7.97 -4.02
CA MET A 51 -7.40 -6.95 -3.70
C MET A 51 -6.40 -6.83 -4.86
N PRO A 52 -6.14 -5.63 -5.40
CA PRO A 52 -5.10 -5.46 -6.40
C PRO A 52 -3.74 -5.80 -5.79
N LYS A 53 -2.83 -6.29 -6.63
CA LYS A 53 -1.43 -6.50 -6.22
C LYS A 53 -0.75 -5.14 -6.16
N ILE A 54 -0.21 -4.79 -5.00
CA ILE A 54 0.57 -3.58 -4.79
C ILE A 54 2.01 -4.02 -4.56
N ASP A 55 2.88 -3.74 -5.54
CA ASP A 55 4.30 -4.05 -5.44
C ASP A 55 5.05 -2.91 -4.76
N PHE A 56 5.63 -3.18 -3.59
CA PHE A 56 6.48 -2.24 -2.88
C PHE A 56 7.95 -2.37 -3.33
N CYS A 57 8.67 -1.26 -3.34
CA CYS A 57 10.10 -1.22 -3.64
C CYS A 57 10.87 -0.29 -2.71
N ALA A 58 12.19 -0.49 -2.64
CA ALA A 58 13.09 0.52 -2.11
C ALA A 58 13.16 1.71 -3.10
N GLY A 59 13.08 2.93 -2.57
CA GLY A 59 13.16 4.18 -3.30
C GLY A 59 14.26 5.09 -2.75
N LEU A 60 14.93 5.83 -3.64
CA LEU A 60 15.92 6.85 -3.32
C LEU A 60 15.31 8.23 -3.56
N LEU A 61 15.31 9.05 -2.52
CA LEU A 61 14.82 10.43 -2.57
C LEU A 61 15.91 11.29 -3.23
N LEU A 62 15.59 11.92 -4.36
CA LEU A 62 16.58 12.58 -5.22
C LEU A 62 16.87 14.03 -4.83
N ASP A 63 15.91 14.70 -4.21
CA ASP A 63 15.95 16.12 -3.89
C ASP A 63 15.08 16.43 -2.66
N GLY A 64 15.13 17.68 -2.20
CA GLY A 64 14.31 18.15 -1.09
C GLY A 64 14.83 17.70 0.29
N PRO A 65 13.99 17.81 1.34
CA PRO A 65 14.48 17.67 2.72
C PRO A 65 14.99 16.27 3.12
N LEU A 66 14.75 15.25 2.30
CA LEU A 66 15.17 13.87 2.55
C LEU A 66 16.10 13.33 1.45
N GLU A 67 16.70 14.21 0.65
CA GLU A 67 17.64 13.85 -0.41
C GLU A 67 18.69 12.82 0.06
N GLY A 68 18.96 11.82 -0.78
CA GLY A 68 19.91 10.75 -0.53
C GLY A 68 19.43 9.66 0.44
N THR A 69 18.25 9.81 1.06
CA THR A 69 17.70 8.83 2.00
C THR A 69 16.92 7.74 1.27
N LEU A 70 17.05 6.49 1.75
CA LEU A 70 16.27 5.35 1.27
C LEU A 70 14.92 5.27 2.00
N THR A 71 13.88 4.93 1.25
CA THR A 71 12.51 4.73 1.76
C THR A 71 11.80 3.59 1.02
N TYR A 72 10.53 3.35 1.34
CA TYR A 72 9.65 2.46 0.59
C TYR A 72 8.59 3.24 -0.17
N ALA A 73 8.23 2.75 -1.35
CA ALA A 73 7.17 3.30 -2.19
C ALA A 73 6.45 2.19 -2.97
N ILE A 74 5.25 2.48 -3.48
CA ILE A 74 4.62 1.62 -4.48
C ILE A 74 5.43 1.78 -5.77
N ASN A 75 5.87 0.68 -6.36
CA ASN A 75 6.70 0.69 -7.56
C ASN A 75 5.87 0.98 -8.83
N GLU A 76 5.19 2.12 -8.83
CA GLU A 76 4.31 2.58 -9.90
C GLU A 76 4.66 4.04 -10.23
N LEU A 77 4.78 4.36 -11.51
CA LEU A 77 5.13 5.72 -11.93
C LEU A 77 4.02 6.69 -11.52
N GLY A 78 4.43 7.80 -10.89
CA GLY A 78 3.50 8.81 -10.39
C GLY A 78 2.89 8.47 -9.03
N ASP A 79 3.18 7.31 -8.43
CA ASP A 79 2.77 7.03 -7.05
C ASP A 79 3.34 8.09 -6.11
N ARG A 80 2.51 8.55 -5.18
CA ARG A 80 2.85 9.60 -4.22
C ARG A 80 2.79 9.07 -2.80
N SER A 81 3.92 9.19 -2.10
CA SER A 81 4.07 8.78 -0.72
C SER A 81 4.35 9.97 0.18
N THR A 82 3.69 10.01 1.34
CA THR A 82 3.90 11.04 2.36
C THR A 82 4.87 10.54 3.42
N HIS A 83 5.96 11.27 3.63
CA HIS A 83 6.97 11.00 4.64
C HIS A 83 6.97 12.11 5.69
N TYR A 84 6.87 11.74 6.96
CA TYR A 84 6.85 12.70 8.07
C TYR A 84 8.25 12.88 8.63
N LEU A 85 8.70 14.13 8.77
CA LEU A 85 9.97 14.41 9.41
C LEU A 85 9.96 14.00 10.90
N PRO A 86 11.05 13.42 11.42
CA PRO A 86 11.16 13.07 12.83
C PRO A 86 11.05 14.31 13.73
N ARG A 87 10.48 14.13 14.92
CA ARG A 87 10.27 15.19 15.91
C ARG A 87 11.61 15.75 16.41
N THR A 88 11.64 17.04 16.74
CA THR A 88 12.61 17.55 17.72
C THR A 88 12.29 16.97 19.11
N PRO A 89 13.30 16.57 19.92
CA PRO A 89 13.08 15.86 21.19
C PRO A 89 12.22 16.58 22.23
N SER A 90 12.02 17.90 22.13
CA SER A 90 11.19 18.68 23.06
C SER A 90 9.69 18.38 22.97
N ASP A 91 9.22 17.75 21.88
CA ASP A 91 7.79 17.60 21.55
C ASP A 91 7.26 16.19 21.84
N ALA A 92 7.63 15.63 23.02
CA ALA A 92 7.31 14.27 23.44
C ALA A 92 5.83 14.04 23.85
N SER A 93 4.90 14.95 23.55
CA SER A 93 3.48 14.72 23.81
C SER A 93 2.89 13.74 22.78
N PRO A 94 2.21 12.66 23.20
CA PRO A 94 1.54 11.72 22.29
C PRO A 94 0.37 12.34 21.50
N ARG A 95 -0.09 13.54 21.88
CA ARG A 95 -1.21 14.26 21.25
C ARG A 95 -0.79 15.27 20.19
N THR A 96 0.51 15.49 19.99
CA THR A 96 1.01 16.44 18.99
C THR A 96 0.92 15.81 17.60
N PRO A 97 0.40 16.54 16.58
CA PRO A 97 0.40 16.08 15.20
C PRO A 97 1.81 15.64 14.76
N PRO A 98 1.94 14.67 13.82
CA PRO A 98 3.23 14.38 13.22
C PRO A 98 3.88 15.66 12.66
N GLY A 99 5.22 15.67 12.53
CA GLY A 99 5.94 16.76 11.88
C GLY A 99 5.43 17.02 10.45
N PRO A 100 5.91 18.07 9.76
CA PRO A 100 5.43 18.38 8.41
C PRO A 100 5.56 17.15 7.50
N GLY A 101 4.46 16.85 6.78
CA GLY A 101 4.43 15.80 5.77
C GLY A 101 5.08 16.27 4.47
N LEU A 102 5.99 15.47 3.96
CA LEU A 102 6.67 15.69 2.69
C LEU A 102 6.13 14.70 1.66
N VAL A 103 5.70 15.18 0.50
CA VAL A 103 5.21 14.31 -0.57
C VAL A 103 6.33 14.06 -1.56
N TYR A 104 6.54 12.79 -1.89
CA TYR A 104 7.48 12.37 -2.92
C TYR A 104 6.77 11.53 -3.97
N GLU A 105 7.15 11.69 -5.23
CA GLU A 105 6.58 11.01 -6.38
C GLU A 105 7.60 10.08 -7.04
N VAL A 106 7.19 8.86 -7.37
CA VAL A 106 8.02 7.90 -8.11
C VAL A 106 8.16 8.36 -9.56
N VAL A 107 9.34 8.86 -9.92
CA VAL A 107 9.67 9.33 -11.27
C VAL A 107 10.41 8.29 -12.10
N LYS A 108 10.92 7.23 -11.46
CA LYS A 108 11.53 6.08 -12.11
C LYS A 108 11.31 4.82 -11.31
N LEU A 109 10.89 3.76 -11.98
CA LEU A 109 10.69 2.46 -11.36
C LEU A 109 12.01 1.83 -10.93
N ARG A 110 11.95 1.02 -9.88
CA ARG A 110 13.03 0.13 -9.47
C ARG A 110 13.43 -0.78 -10.64
N SER A 111 14.73 -1.07 -10.73
CA SER A 111 15.28 -2.12 -11.58
C SER A 111 16.23 -3.02 -10.79
N THR A 112 16.75 -4.07 -11.41
CA THR A 112 17.67 -5.01 -10.74
C THR A 112 18.89 -4.25 -10.22
N GLY A 113 19.09 -4.27 -8.90
CA GLY A 113 20.21 -3.61 -8.22
C GLY A 113 20.12 -2.09 -8.10
N ARG A 114 18.98 -1.46 -8.49
CA ARG A 114 18.79 -0.01 -8.35
C ARG A 114 17.41 0.31 -7.76
N PRO A 115 17.33 1.13 -6.70
CA PRO A 115 16.05 1.55 -6.15
C PRO A 115 15.24 2.37 -7.17
N ALA A 116 13.96 2.53 -6.91
CA ALA A 116 13.16 3.54 -7.59
C ALA A 116 13.72 4.94 -7.30
N GLU A 117 13.48 5.90 -8.18
CA GLU A 117 13.84 7.30 -7.96
C GLU A 117 12.60 8.09 -7.59
N LEU A 118 12.67 8.81 -6.48
CA LEU A 118 11.58 9.59 -5.92
C LEU A 118 11.96 11.06 -5.92
N ARG A 119 11.10 11.91 -6.48
CA ARG A 119 11.30 13.36 -6.50
C ARG A 119 10.35 14.04 -5.53
N TYR A 120 10.85 15.02 -4.80
CA TYR A 120 10.07 15.85 -3.90
C TYR A 120 9.03 16.65 -4.69
N VAL A 121 7.78 16.61 -4.22
CA VAL A 121 6.66 17.37 -4.79
C VAL A 121 6.31 18.50 -3.84
N ILE A 122 6.56 19.73 -4.29
CA ILE A 122 6.04 20.93 -3.62
C ILE A 122 4.60 21.10 -4.07
N GLU A 123 3.65 20.71 -3.24
CA GLU A 123 2.25 21.06 -3.49
C GLU A 123 2.11 22.59 -3.42
N SER A 124 1.91 23.21 -4.58
CA SER A 124 1.50 24.60 -4.67
C SER A 124 0.10 24.68 -4.06
N ASN A 125 0.00 25.07 -2.79
CA ASN A 125 -1.26 25.14 -2.05
C ASN A 125 -2.36 25.84 -2.89
N PRO A 126 -3.42 25.14 -3.37
CA PRO A 126 -4.53 25.78 -4.05
C PRO A 126 -5.56 26.20 -3.00
N ARG A 127 -5.16 27.06 -2.06
CA ARG A 127 -6.08 27.68 -1.09
C ARG A 127 -5.67 29.12 -0.80
N ARG A 128 -6.17 30.02 -1.64
CA ARG A 128 -6.65 31.34 -1.22
C ARG A 128 -8.17 31.33 -1.32
#